data_AF-A0A650CIR2-F1
#
_entry.id   AF-A0A650CIR2-F1
#
_cell.length_a   1.000
_cell.length_b   1.000
_cell.length_c   1.000
_cell.angle_alpha   90.00
_cell.angle_beta   90.00
_cell.angle_gamma   90.00
#
_symmetry.space_group_name_H-M   'P 1'
#
loop_
_entity.id
_entity.type
_entity.pdbx_description
1 polymer ?
#
loop_
_entity_poly.entity_id
_entity_poly.type
_entity_poly.pdbx_seq_one_letter_code
_entity_poly.pdbx_strand_id
1 'polypeptide(L)'
;MKAYDILAYLLEHLEPNSVTALVTNDGIPLMLSKDSEYEISVYICKDENVKKFHKEFDKPTLHRAVIELLEEISSYLGKEIAELNISSSVKFEDCVPKRQEVKRERPQKKRVIDTRNLIEEMRKLPSAYNIIPLFTDNGKLIAIVLENLSLISTDKIVKSISRVSDGNISPINVDPITIIYVLSTLKFDLQKGNPFSSYEKYTFFTALYQDLGEIGEEGEFQNKKMIKKQGKFFSVTSKGILKPIPLEFLDVSREKKNTLNVGYFIHDGEKFVKLNSFDLFEYHEKNIFTINSYLFSSFIVTQKDFKVEYQNFDKLISNFVNSVISKGIGAKYVKDVFELERILYDIQYVRAVAGNEISIVDPISLWYYRNKGEDVRLCDSCELKDKVELWNRIIKGFYREFLI
;
A
#
# COMPACT_ATOMS: atom_id res chain seq x y z
N MET A 1 21.86 43.02 -9.27
CA MET A 1 21.52 43.67 -7.97
C MET A 1 22.02 42.77 -6.84
N LYS A 2 22.05 43.23 -5.58
CA LYS A 2 22.44 42.34 -4.46
C LYS A 2 21.57 41.08 -4.46
N ALA A 3 22.21 39.93 -4.30
CA ALA A 3 21.55 38.63 -4.40
C ALA A 3 20.40 38.51 -3.40
N TYR A 4 20.61 39.03 -2.19
CA TYR A 4 19.62 39.12 -1.14
C TYR A 4 18.36 39.88 -1.58
N ASP A 5 18.53 41.09 -2.10
CA ASP A 5 17.41 41.98 -2.44
C ASP A 5 16.55 41.38 -3.56
N ILE A 6 17.18 40.75 -4.56
CA ILE A 6 16.46 40.06 -5.64
C ILE A 6 15.69 38.86 -5.11
N LEU A 7 16.32 38.01 -4.30
CA LEU A 7 15.63 36.83 -3.78
C LEU A 7 14.49 37.23 -2.84
N ALA A 8 14.71 38.17 -1.93
CA ALA A 8 13.66 38.68 -1.05
C ALA A 8 12.48 39.23 -1.86
N TYR A 9 12.75 40.06 -2.87
CA TYR A 9 11.72 40.59 -3.76
C TYR A 9 10.95 39.49 -4.49
N LEU A 10 11.63 38.52 -5.09
CA LEU A 10 11.01 37.42 -5.83
C LEU A 10 10.19 36.50 -4.91
N LEU A 11 10.71 36.17 -3.73
CA LEU A 11 10.01 35.32 -2.76
C LEU A 11 8.69 35.94 -2.30
N GLU A 12 8.64 37.26 -2.18
CA GLU A 12 7.47 38.00 -1.74
C GLU A 12 6.46 38.26 -2.86
N HIS A 13 6.91 38.47 -4.10
CA HIS A 13 6.07 38.99 -5.19
C HIS A 13 5.77 37.99 -6.31
N LEU A 14 6.45 36.85 -6.38
CA LEU A 14 6.16 35.83 -7.39
C LEU A 14 4.86 35.09 -7.10
N GLU A 15 4.08 34.86 -8.16
CA GLU A 15 2.89 34.02 -8.09
C GLU A 15 3.26 32.54 -7.88
N PRO A 16 2.44 31.77 -7.14
CA PRO A 16 2.59 30.32 -7.05
C PRO A 16 2.63 29.64 -8.43
N ASN A 17 3.48 28.64 -8.55
CA ASN A 17 3.83 27.90 -9.77
C ASN A 17 4.56 28.72 -10.85
N SER A 18 5.08 29.91 -10.54
CA SER A 18 5.91 30.68 -11.46
C SER A 18 7.37 30.26 -11.41
N VAL A 19 8.08 30.46 -12.53
CA VAL A 19 9.51 30.15 -12.68
C VAL A 19 10.25 31.40 -13.14
N THR A 20 11.34 31.73 -12.44
CA THR A 20 12.23 32.85 -12.75
C THR A 20 13.63 32.34 -13.03
N ALA A 21 14.19 32.78 -14.15
CA ALA A 21 15.57 32.51 -14.53
C ALA A 21 16.50 33.57 -13.90
N LEU A 22 17.54 33.12 -13.21
CA LEU A 22 18.52 33.95 -12.52
C LEU A 22 19.93 33.59 -12.99
N VAL A 23 20.83 34.56 -13.01
CA VAL A 23 22.24 34.34 -13.36
C VAL A 23 23.11 35.05 -12.34
N THR A 24 24.14 34.38 -11.83
CA THR A 24 25.17 35.03 -10.99
C THR A 24 26.06 35.93 -11.84
N ASN A 25 26.81 36.83 -11.22
CA ASN A 25 27.79 37.65 -11.95
C ASN A 25 28.87 36.81 -12.68
N ASP A 26 29.17 35.61 -12.18
CA ASP A 26 30.11 34.67 -12.78
C ASP A 26 29.47 33.85 -13.93
N GLY A 27 28.23 34.15 -14.32
CA GLY A 27 27.53 33.51 -15.43
C GLY A 27 26.91 32.15 -15.08
N ILE A 28 26.80 31.80 -13.79
CA ILE A 28 26.21 30.52 -13.37
C ILE A 28 24.68 30.66 -13.44
N PRO A 29 23.97 29.80 -14.20
CA PRO A 29 22.53 29.84 -14.30
C PRO A 29 21.86 29.18 -13.09
N LEU A 30 20.84 29.86 -12.55
CA LEU A 30 19.91 29.33 -11.55
C LEU A 30 18.48 29.42 -12.09
N MET A 31 17.65 28.47 -11.70
CA MET A 31 16.20 28.53 -11.95
C MET A 31 15.48 28.49 -10.61
N LEU A 32 14.72 29.54 -10.31
CA LEU A 32 13.90 29.64 -9.11
C LEU A 32 12.45 29.30 -9.47
N SER A 33 11.86 28.36 -8.73
CA SER A 33 10.46 27.96 -8.80
C SER A 33 9.75 28.38 -7.51
N LYS A 34 8.64 29.09 -7.64
CA LYS A 34 7.74 29.41 -6.53
C LYS A 34 6.71 28.28 -6.44
N ASP A 35 6.93 27.29 -5.57
CA ASP A 35 6.10 26.07 -5.56
C ASP A 35 4.74 26.32 -4.90
N SER A 36 4.69 27.18 -3.88
CA SER A 36 3.47 27.69 -3.26
C SER A 36 3.68 29.12 -2.72
N GLU A 37 2.69 29.73 -2.05
CA GLU A 37 2.83 31.07 -1.43
C GLU A 37 4.01 31.14 -0.44
N TYR A 38 4.35 30.02 0.18
CA TYR A 38 5.30 29.92 1.30
C TYR A 38 6.44 28.91 1.03
N GLU A 39 6.60 28.49 -0.23
CA GLU A 39 7.51 27.41 -0.61
C GLU A 39 8.25 27.77 -1.91
N ILE A 40 9.56 27.53 -1.92
CA ILE A 40 10.42 27.76 -3.10
C ILE A 40 11.39 26.62 -3.33
N SER A 41 11.77 26.48 -4.59
CA SER A 41 12.85 25.60 -5.02
C SER A 41 13.81 26.31 -5.97
N VAL A 42 15.11 26.19 -5.72
CA VAL A 42 16.15 26.71 -6.61
C VAL A 42 16.95 25.55 -7.20
N TYR A 43 17.07 25.54 -8.52
CA TYR A 43 17.80 24.55 -9.30
C TYR A 43 19.08 25.15 -9.85
N ILE A 44 20.20 24.47 -9.63
CA ILE A 44 21.52 24.89 -10.09
C ILE A 44 22.19 23.75 -10.81
N CYS A 45 22.78 24.06 -11.95
CA CYS A 45 23.59 23.13 -12.73
C CYS A 45 25.08 23.37 -12.43
N LYS A 46 25.79 22.32 -12.05
CA LYS A 46 27.25 22.31 -11.90
C LYS A 46 27.76 20.89 -12.14
N ASP A 47 28.85 20.75 -12.88
CA ASP A 47 29.52 19.46 -13.13
C ASP A 47 28.56 18.35 -13.62
N GLU A 48 27.74 18.68 -14.63
CA GLU A 48 26.72 17.79 -15.24
C GLU A 48 25.61 17.29 -14.29
N ASN A 49 25.55 17.85 -13.06
CA ASN A 49 24.56 17.50 -12.05
C ASN A 49 23.64 18.68 -11.73
N VAL A 50 22.34 18.38 -11.63
CA VAL A 50 21.33 19.35 -11.16
C VAL A 50 21.13 19.17 -9.66
N LYS A 51 21.44 20.22 -8.90
CA LYS A 51 21.15 20.28 -7.47
C LYS A 51 19.90 21.12 -7.23
N LYS A 52 18.99 20.60 -6.39
CA LYS A 52 17.80 21.30 -5.91
C LYS A 52 18.01 21.74 -4.47
N PHE A 53 17.79 23.02 -4.21
CA PHE A 53 17.66 23.62 -2.88
C PHE A 53 16.20 23.95 -2.65
N HIS A 54 15.73 23.76 -1.43
CA HIS A 54 14.32 23.87 -1.10
C HIS A 54 14.14 24.59 0.23
N LYS A 55 13.22 25.56 0.29
CA LYS A 55 12.93 26.33 1.49
C LYS A 55 11.43 26.56 1.66
N GLU A 56 10.99 26.40 2.90
CA GLU A 56 9.67 26.80 3.40
C GLU A 56 9.84 28.04 4.28
N PHE A 57 8.94 29.01 4.18
CA PHE A 57 9.00 30.25 4.95
C PHE A 57 7.61 30.89 5.13
N ASP A 58 7.47 31.78 6.09
CA ASP A 58 6.33 32.69 6.26
C ASP A 58 6.80 34.16 6.17
N LYS A 59 5.88 35.12 6.26
CA LYS A 59 6.23 36.56 6.19
C LYS A 59 7.32 36.96 7.21
N PRO A 60 7.24 36.58 8.51
CA PRO A 60 8.29 36.86 9.48
C PRO A 60 9.65 36.19 9.19
N THR A 61 9.65 35.00 8.58
CA THR A 61 10.87 34.20 8.38
C THR A 61 11.49 34.32 6.99
N LEU A 62 10.89 35.11 6.08
CA LEU A 62 11.39 35.34 4.72
C LEU A 62 12.88 35.73 4.71
N HIS A 63 13.27 36.70 5.55
CA HIS A 63 14.66 37.15 5.63
C HIS A 63 15.64 36.02 5.98
N ARG A 64 15.23 35.12 6.88
CA ARG A 64 16.03 33.95 7.28
C ARG A 64 16.13 32.93 6.14
N ALA A 65 15.01 32.66 5.47
CA ALA A 65 14.98 31.73 4.35
C ALA A 65 15.88 32.19 3.19
N VAL A 66 15.93 33.51 2.91
CA VAL A 66 16.84 34.08 1.91
C VAL A 66 18.31 33.89 2.31
N ILE A 67 18.66 34.18 3.57
CA ILE A 67 20.05 34.03 4.05
C ILE A 67 20.48 32.57 3.96
N GLU A 68 19.70 31.65 4.52
CA GLU A 68 20.04 30.22 4.52
C GLU A 68 20.15 29.67 3.08
N LEU A 69 19.28 30.11 2.18
CA LEU A 69 19.35 29.72 0.77
C LEU A 69 20.64 30.21 0.10
N LEU A 70 21.04 31.46 0.34
CA LEU A 70 22.29 32.01 -0.19
C LEU A 70 23.50 31.30 0.39
N GLU A 71 23.50 30.95 1.67
CA GLU A 71 24.56 30.18 2.33
C GLU A 71 24.69 28.77 1.75
N GLU A 72 23.57 28.06 1.58
CA GLU A 72 23.54 26.72 0.99
C GLU A 72 24.04 26.71 -0.45
N ILE A 73 23.59 27.68 -1.25
CA ILE A 73 24.06 27.81 -2.62
C ILE A 73 25.54 28.17 -2.65
N SER A 74 25.98 29.11 -1.82
CA SER A 74 27.38 29.55 -1.77
C SER A 74 28.31 28.40 -1.38
N SER A 75 27.88 27.59 -0.39
CA SER A 75 28.56 26.36 0.03
C SER A 75 28.69 25.36 -1.12
N TYR A 76 27.61 25.13 -1.88
CA TYR A 76 27.61 24.23 -3.03
C TYR A 76 28.49 24.71 -4.20
N LEU A 77 28.46 26.00 -4.48
CA LEU A 77 29.28 26.60 -5.54
C LEU A 77 30.74 26.74 -5.11
N GLY A 78 31.02 26.76 -3.80
CA GLY A 78 32.34 27.00 -3.23
C GLY A 78 32.75 28.48 -3.32
N LYS A 79 31.78 29.38 -3.46
CA LYS A 79 31.97 30.82 -3.67
C LYS A 79 30.77 31.59 -3.14
N GLU A 80 31.00 32.80 -2.62
CA GLU A 80 29.93 33.70 -2.17
C GLU A 80 29.15 34.29 -3.36
N ILE A 81 27.82 34.29 -3.28
CA ILE A 81 26.96 34.97 -4.25
C ILE A 81 26.60 36.37 -3.74
N ALA A 82 27.36 37.37 -4.16
CA ALA A 82 27.08 38.76 -3.82
C ALA A 82 25.93 39.36 -4.64
N GLU A 83 25.79 38.97 -5.91
CA GLU A 83 24.84 39.56 -6.85
C GLU A 83 24.16 38.51 -7.75
N LEU A 84 22.90 38.80 -8.07
CA LEU A 84 22.09 38.04 -9.01
C LEU A 84 21.49 39.00 -10.05
N ASN A 85 21.15 38.48 -11.21
CA ASN A 85 20.41 39.20 -12.25
C ASN A 85 19.30 38.31 -12.80
N ILE A 86 18.12 38.90 -13.03
CA ILE A 86 17.02 38.21 -13.70
C ILE A 86 17.37 38.13 -15.19
N SER A 87 17.31 36.92 -15.74
CA SER A 87 17.57 36.68 -17.16
C SER A 87 16.28 36.30 -17.88
N SER A 88 16.16 36.69 -19.15
CA SER A 88 15.06 36.24 -20.02
C SER A 88 15.20 34.77 -20.42
N SER A 89 16.40 34.21 -20.31
CA SER A 89 16.66 32.78 -20.55
C SER A 89 17.92 32.33 -19.82
N VAL A 90 17.91 31.09 -19.33
CA VAL A 90 19.10 30.41 -18.81
C VAL A 90 19.32 29.14 -19.61
N LYS A 91 20.57 28.90 -20.01
CA LYS A 91 20.95 27.69 -20.71
C LYS A 91 21.72 26.78 -19.76
N PHE A 92 21.19 25.59 -19.54
CA PHE A 92 21.84 24.55 -18.73
C PHE A 92 22.71 23.63 -19.60
N GLU A 93 23.56 24.19 -20.48
CA GLU A 93 24.27 23.46 -21.56
C GLU A 93 25.06 22.24 -21.05
N ASP A 94 25.63 22.29 -19.84
CA ASP A 94 26.39 21.19 -19.24
C ASP A 94 25.54 20.17 -18.45
N CYS A 95 24.30 20.50 -18.07
CA CYS A 95 23.38 19.55 -17.41
C CYS A 95 22.27 19.06 -18.34
N VAL A 96 22.30 19.48 -19.60
CA VAL A 96 21.49 18.88 -20.66
C VAL A 96 22.25 17.64 -21.11
N PRO A 97 21.72 16.42 -20.92
CA PRO A 97 22.45 15.20 -21.26
C PRO A 97 22.87 15.22 -22.74
N LYS A 98 24.19 15.32 -22.99
CA LYS A 98 24.78 15.27 -24.33
C LYS A 98 24.36 13.93 -24.96
N ARG A 99 23.57 13.99 -26.02
CA ARG A 99 23.20 12.82 -26.83
C ARG A 99 24.46 12.26 -27.49
N GLN A 100 25.14 11.33 -26.83
CA GLN A 100 25.99 10.38 -27.52
C GLN A 100 25.10 9.50 -28.40
N GLU A 101 25.44 9.40 -29.69
CA GLU A 101 25.02 8.29 -30.56
C GLU A 101 25.69 7.00 -30.09
N VAL A 102 25.37 6.57 -28.87
CA VAL A 102 25.45 5.17 -28.52
C VAL A 102 24.49 4.49 -29.49
N LYS A 103 24.96 3.48 -30.24
CA LYS A 103 24.05 2.51 -30.88
C LYS A 103 23.00 2.20 -29.85
N ARG A 104 21.79 2.73 -30.04
CA ARG A 104 20.64 2.40 -29.21
C ARG A 104 20.45 0.90 -29.43
N GLU A 105 21.07 0.08 -28.59
CA GLU A 105 20.24 -0.90 -27.92
C GLU A 105 19.07 -0.07 -27.44
N ARG A 106 17.93 -0.23 -28.14
CA ARG A 106 16.66 0.34 -27.71
C ARG A 106 16.69 0.22 -26.20
N PRO A 107 16.48 1.30 -25.41
CA PRO A 107 16.31 1.12 -23.97
C PRO A 107 15.38 -0.06 -23.89
N GLN A 108 15.85 -1.20 -23.36
CA GLN A 108 15.04 -2.42 -23.34
C GLN A 108 13.72 -1.89 -22.85
N LYS A 109 12.67 -1.92 -23.69
CA LYS A 109 11.33 -1.46 -23.32
C LYS A 109 11.22 -1.98 -21.91
N LYS A 110 11.26 -1.11 -20.90
CA LYS A 110 11.32 -1.54 -19.49
C LYS A 110 10.18 -2.50 -19.45
N ARG A 111 10.46 -3.83 -19.45
CA ARG A 111 9.51 -4.81 -20.02
C ARG A 111 8.23 -4.42 -19.32
N VAL A 112 7.23 -3.97 -20.07
CA VAL A 112 5.91 -3.83 -19.47
C VAL A 112 5.63 -5.29 -19.21
N ILE A 113 6.04 -5.71 -18.01
CA ILE A 113 5.81 -7.02 -17.49
C ILE A 113 4.30 -7.01 -17.53
N ASP A 114 3.76 -7.69 -18.52
CA ASP A 114 2.35 -7.70 -18.75
C ASP A 114 1.76 -8.32 -17.48
N THR A 115 1.29 -7.46 -16.58
CA THR A 115 0.84 -7.87 -15.25
C THR A 115 -0.25 -8.92 -15.40
N ARG A 116 -1.00 -8.87 -16.50
CA ARG A 116 -1.95 -9.88 -16.91
C ARG A 116 -1.30 -11.25 -17.11
N ASN A 117 -0.22 -11.35 -17.90
CA ASN A 117 0.48 -12.62 -18.11
C ASN A 117 1.06 -13.16 -16.80
N LEU A 118 1.58 -12.30 -15.91
CA LEU A 118 2.02 -12.76 -14.59
C LEU A 118 0.86 -13.29 -13.74
N ILE A 119 -0.30 -12.63 -13.78
CA ILE A 119 -1.50 -13.07 -13.06
C ILE A 119 -1.99 -14.41 -13.64
N GLU A 120 -1.96 -14.60 -14.95
CA GLU A 120 -2.32 -15.87 -15.59
C GLU A 120 -1.36 -17.00 -15.18
N GLU A 121 -0.04 -16.74 -15.14
CA GLU A 121 0.95 -17.68 -14.61
C GLU A 121 0.74 -17.97 -13.12
N MET A 122 0.39 -16.96 -12.33
CA MET A 122 0.08 -17.11 -10.90
C MET A 122 -1.11 -18.05 -10.69
N ARG A 123 -2.15 -17.94 -11.52
CA ARG A 123 -3.38 -18.74 -11.45
C ARG A 123 -3.21 -20.21 -11.83
N LYS A 124 -2.12 -20.59 -12.52
CA LYS A 124 -1.84 -22.01 -12.81
C LYS A 124 -1.76 -22.81 -11.51
N LEU A 125 -2.58 -23.84 -11.40
CA LEU A 125 -2.67 -24.66 -10.19
C LEU A 125 -1.54 -25.69 -10.16
N PRO A 126 -0.91 -25.93 -9.00
CA PRO A 126 0.00 -27.05 -8.84
C PRO A 126 -0.77 -28.38 -8.86
N SER A 127 -0.05 -29.50 -8.97
CA SER A 127 -0.65 -30.85 -9.01
C SER A 127 -1.49 -31.16 -7.77
N ALA A 128 -1.06 -30.68 -6.61
CA ALA A 128 -1.81 -30.74 -5.37
C ALA A 128 -1.87 -29.36 -4.72
N TYR A 129 -3.07 -28.95 -4.29
CA TYR A 129 -3.33 -27.64 -3.72
C TYR A 129 -4.41 -27.70 -2.64
N ASN A 130 -4.47 -26.68 -1.80
CA ASN A 130 -5.42 -26.57 -0.71
C ASN A 130 -6.39 -25.42 -0.98
N ILE A 131 -7.67 -25.65 -0.74
CA ILE A 131 -8.73 -24.69 -1.02
C ILE A 131 -9.48 -24.28 0.24
N ILE A 132 -9.82 -23.00 0.33
CA ILE A 132 -10.80 -22.46 1.27
C ILE A 132 -12.12 -22.27 0.50
N PRO A 133 -13.17 -23.04 0.81
CA PRO A 133 -14.48 -22.83 0.19
C PRO A 133 -15.06 -21.48 0.64
N LEU A 134 -15.55 -20.68 -0.32
CA LEU A 134 -16.17 -19.39 -0.03
C LEU A 134 -17.70 -19.46 -0.15
N PHE A 135 -18.18 -19.75 -1.35
CA PHE A 135 -19.60 -19.82 -1.66
C PHE A 135 -19.83 -20.64 -2.94
N THR A 136 -21.08 -20.97 -3.23
CA THR A 136 -21.45 -21.72 -4.43
C THR A 136 -22.20 -20.83 -5.42
N ASP A 137 -21.83 -20.83 -6.69
CA ASP A 137 -22.53 -20.13 -7.78
C ASP A 137 -22.83 -21.10 -8.92
N ASN A 138 -24.08 -21.15 -9.38
CA ASN A 138 -24.52 -22.01 -10.49
C ASN A 138 -24.07 -23.48 -10.36
N GLY A 139 -24.13 -24.04 -9.14
CA GLY A 139 -23.73 -25.42 -8.84
C GLY A 139 -22.22 -25.65 -8.73
N LYS A 140 -21.40 -24.61 -8.91
CA LYS A 140 -19.93 -24.66 -8.74
C LYS A 140 -19.50 -24.01 -7.44
N LEU A 141 -18.47 -24.54 -6.81
CA LEU A 141 -17.82 -23.95 -5.66
C LEU A 141 -16.81 -22.89 -6.13
N ILE A 142 -16.95 -21.67 -5.60
CA ILE A 142 -15.95 -20.62 -5.67
C ILE A 142 -15.06 -20.72 -4.43
N ALA A 143 -13.75 -20.81 -4.62
CA ALA A 143 -12.79 -21.07 -3.54
C ALA A 143 -11.46 -20.34 -3.76
N ILE A 144 -10.74 -20.09 -2.66
CA ILE A 144 -9.37 -19.55 -2.68
C ILE A 144 -8.39 -20.70 -2.60
N VAL A 145 -7.37 -20.70 -3.45
CA VAL A 145 -6.26 -21.64 -3.41
C VAL A 145 -5.13 -21.07 -2.56
N LEU A 146 -4.69 -21.78 -1.52
CA LEU A 146 -3.71 -21.24 -0.57
C LEU A 146 -2.29 -21.14 -1.14
N GLU A 147 -1.93 -22.01 -2.10
CA GLU A 147 -0.60 -22.04 -2.72
C GLU A 147 -0.32 -20.86 -3.66
N ASN A 148 -1.36 -20.16 -4.13
CA ASN A 148 -1.21 -19.03 -5.03
C ASN A 148 -2.24 -17.90 -4.80
N LEU A 149 -3.01 -17.99 -3.71
CA LEU A 149 -4.07 -17.07 -3.29
C LEU A 149 -5.14 -16.78 -4.35
N SER A 150 -5.18 -17.59 -5.42
CA SER A 150 -6.02 -17.34 -6.58
C SER A 150 -7.44 -17.82 -6.31
N LEU A 151 -8.40 -17.09 -6.87
CA LEU A 151 -9.79 -17.51 -6.87
C LEU A 151 -10.04 -18.51 -8.00
N ILE A 152 -10.70 -19.62 -7.70
CA ILE A 152 -11.05 -20.67 -8.65
C ILE A 152 -12.52 -21.03 -8.59
N SER A 153 -13.01 -21.68 -9.66
CA SER A 153 -14.30 -22.37 -9.71
C SER A 153 -14.08 -23.87 -9.88
N THR A 154 -14.79 -24.70 -9.12
CA THR A 154 -14.72 -26.17 -9.22
C THR A 154 -16.09 -26.79 -9.08
N ASP A 155 -16.34 -27.89 -9.79
CA ASP A 155 -17.60 -28.63 -9.71
C ASP A 155 -17.73 -29.46 -8.42
N LYS A 156 -16.64 -29.59 -7.64
CA LYS A 156 -16.63 -30.33 -6.37
C LYS A 156 -16.97 -29.42 -5.20
N ILE A 157 -18.16 -29.61 -4.64
CA ILE A 157 -18.65 -28.83 -3.50
C ILE A 157 -18.11 -29.42 -2.19
N VAL A 158 -17.40 -28.60 -1.42
CA VAL A 158 -16.92 -28.91 -0.06
C VAL A 158 -17.27 -27.77 0.88
N LYS A 159 -17.36 -28.07 2.19
CA LYS A 159 -17.74 -27.11 3.24
C LYS A 159 -16.58 -26.73 4.17
N SER A 160 -15.47 -27.44 4.10
CA SER A 160 -14.28 -27.21 4.93
C SER A 160 -13.06 -27.00 4.05
N ILE A 161 -12.01 -26.44 4.64
CA ILE A 161 -10.69 -26.37 4.01
C ILE A 161 -10.28 -27.79 3.60
N SER A 162 -9.89 -27.94 2.34
CA SER A 162 -9.68 -29.25 1.73
C SER A 162 -8.48 -29.25 0.83
N ARG A 163 -7.77 -30.38 0.77
CA ARG A 163 -6.72 -30.65 -0.19
C ARG A 163 -7.31 -31.30 -1.44
N VAL A 164 -6.89 -30.82 -2.60
CA VAL A 164 -7.17 -31.39 -3.91
C VAL A 164 -5.88 -32.02 -4.44
N SER A 165 -5.92 -33.30 -4.81
CA SER A 165 -4.80 -34.03 -5.42
C SER A 165 -5.35 -35.15 -6.28
N ASP A 166 -4.86 -35.28 -7.51
CA ASP A 166 -5.17 -36.42 -8.41
C ASP A 166 -6.68 -36.68 -8.58
N GLY A 167 -7.48 -35.61 -8.63
CA GLY A 167 -8.93 -35.72 -8.75
C GLY A 167 -9.64 -36.15 -7.45
N ASN A 168 -8.94 -36.34 -6.34
CA ASN A 168 -9.54 -36.52 -5.02
C ASN A 168 -9.60 -35.19 -4.27
N ILE A 169 -10.61 -35.07 -3.39
CA ILE A 169 -10.75 -33.93 -2.48
C ILE A 169 -10.96 -34.46 -1.06
N SER A 170 -10.13 -34.02 -0.13
CA SER A 170 -10.16 -34.49 1.25
C SER A 170 -10.06 -33.31 2.22
N PRO A 171 -10.84 -33.28 3.30
CA PRO A 171 -10.74 -32.23 4.30
C PRO A 171 -9.35 -32.26 4.96
N ILE A 172 -8.84 -31.08 5.31
CA ILE A 172 -7.61 -30.94 6.08
C ILE A 172 -7.88 -30.08 7.32
N ASN A 173 -7.13 -30.36 8.39
CA ASN A 173 -7.14 -29.52 9.57
C ASN A 173 -6.04 -28.47 9.44
N VAL A 174 -6.40 -27.20 9.59
CA VAL A 174 -5.49 -26.08 9.48
C VAL A 174 -5.70 -25.17 10.68
N ASP A 175 -4.60 -24.65 11.22
CA ASP A 175 -4.64 -23.60 12.24
C ASP A 175 -5.45 -22.39 11.74
N PRO A 176 -6.59 -22.04 12.39
CA PRO A 176 -7.42 -20.92 11.98
C PRO A 176 -6.67 -19.58 12.00
N ILE A 177 -5.69 -19.41 12.88
CA ILE A 177 -4.91 -18.17 12.98
C ILE A 177 -4.09 -17.98 11.71
N THR A 178 -3.40 -19.02 11.24
CA THR A 178 -2.68 -19.01 9.96
C THR A 178 -3.59 -18.58 8.80
N ILE A 179 -4.83 -19.09 8.74
CA ILE A 179 -5.79 -18.70 7.71
C ILE A 179 -6.18 -17.23 7.81
N ILE A 180 -6.43 -16.71 9.02
CA ILE A 180 -6.74 -15.29 9.23
C ILE A 180 -5.59 -14.40 8.75
N TYR A 181 -4.34 -14.77 9.06
CA TYR A 181 -3.14 -14.06 8.59
C TYR A 181 -3.07 -14.04 7.06
N VAL A 182 -3.28 -15.18 6.40
CA VAL A 182 -3.22 -15.28 4.93
C VAL A 182 -4.33 -14.47 4.27
N LEU A 183 -5.59 -14.64 4.71
CA LEU A 183 -6.73 -13.92 4.15
C LEU A 183 -6.63 -12.41 4.40
N SER A 184 -6.03 -11.98 5.51
CA SER A 184 -5.77 -10.57 5.79
C SER A 184 -4.86 -9.89 4.77
N THR A 185 -4.21 -10.62 3.85
CA THR A 185 -3.40 -10.06 2.76
C THR A 185 -4.18 -9.88 1.45
N LEU A 186 -5.41 -10.38 1.36
CA LEU A 186 -6.23 -10.25 0.17
C LEU A 186 -7.01 -8.94 0.20
N LYS A 187 -6.42 -7.86 -0.33
CA LYS A 187 -7.00 -6.51 -0.27
C LYS A 187 -7.64 -6.05 -1.56
N PHE A 188 -8.55 -5.10 -1.45
CA PHE A 188 -9.25 -4.51 -2.58
C PHE A 188 -8.69 -3.12 -2.89
N ASP A 189 -8.00 -2.98 -4.02
CA ASP A 189 -7.69 -1.67 -4.59
C ASP A 189 -8.97 -1.10 -5.22
N LEU A 190 -9.36 0.11 -4.85
CA LEU A 190 -10.64 0.69 -5.27
C LEU A 190 -10.75 0.91 -6.78
N GLN A 191 -9.62 0.96 -7.49
CA GLN A 191 -9.59 1.14 -8.95
C GLN A 191 -9.34 -0.16 -9.70
N LYS A 192 -8.60 -1.10 -9.09
CA LYS A 192 -8.09 -2.29 -9.78
C LYS A 192 -8.58 -3.63 -9.21
N GLY A 193 -9.32 -3.61 -8.10
CA GLY A 193 -9.72 -4.82 -7.39
C GLY A 193 -8.53 -5.54 -6.75
N ASN A 194 -8.47 -6.86 -6.89
CA ASN A 194 -7.36 -7.68 -6.39
C ASN A 194 -6.72 -8.46 -7.56
N PRO A 195 -5.39 -8.47 -7.73
CA PRO A 195 -4.77 -9.16 -8.86
C PRO A 195 -4.79 -10.69 -8.72
N PHE A 196 -4.91 -11.23 -7.51
CA PHE A 196 -4.85 -12.66 -7.20
C PHE A 196 -6.25 -13.26 -7.06
N SER A 197 -7.06 -12.66 -6.20
CA SER A 197 -8.34 -13.21 -5.76
C SER A 197 -9.52 -12.72 -6.61
N SER A 198 -9.28 -12.43 -7.89
CA SER A 198 -10.31 -12.15 -8.89
C SER A 198 -10.47 -13.30 -9.89
N TYR A 199 -11.71 -13.73 -10.14
CA TYR A 199 -12.08 -14.72 -11.15
C TYR A 199 -13.41 -14.31 -11.79
N GLU A 200 -13.44 -14.20 -13.11
CA GLU A 200 -14.57 -13.63 -13.86
C GLU A 200 -15.02 -12.28 -13.26
N LYS A 201 -16.28 -12.18 -12.81
CA LYS A 201 -16.83 -10.98 -12.18
C LYS A 201 -16.54 -10.88 -10.68
N TYR A 202 -16.10 -11.97 -10.05
CA TYR A 202 -15.92 -12.03 -8.60
C TYR A 202 -14.52 -11.58 -8.19
N THR A 203 -14.44 -10.77 -7.14
CA THR A 203 -13.20 -10.42 -6.45
C THR A 203 -13.38 -10.63 -4.96
N PHE A 204 -12.66 -11.59 -4.39
CA PHE A 204 -12.61 -11.78 -2.94
C PHE A 204 -11.62 -10.81 -2.31
N PHE A 205 -11.97 -10.28 -1.14
CA PHE A 205 -11.04 -9.49 -0.34
C PHE A 205 -11.45 -9.46 1.13
N THR A 206 -10.55 -8.97 1.97
CA THR A 206 -10.78 -8.70 3.38
C THR A 206 -10.66 -7.20 3.64
N ALA A 207 -11.53 -6.68 4.49
CA ALA A 207 -11.52 -5.27 4.85
C ALA A 207 -12.06 -5.04 6.26
N LEU A 208 -11.52 -4.02 6.90
CA LEU A 208 -11.91 -3.50 8.18
C LEU A 208 -13.04 -2.49 7.98
N TYR A 209 -14.10 -2.66 8.74
CA TYR A 209 -15.24 -1.78 8.66
C TYR A 209 -15.91 -1.63 10.02
N GLN A 210 -16.59 -0.49 10.17
CA GLN A 210 -17.57 -0.28 11.22
C GLN A 210 -18.96 -0.35 10.59
N ASP A 211 -19.81 -1.26 11.09
CA ASP A 211 -21.21 -1.35 10.66
C ASP A 211 -22.01 -0.14 11.18
N LEU A 212 -22.52 0.69 10.26
CA LEU A 212 -23.36 1.86 10.58
C LEU A 212 -24.86 1.52 10.57
N GLY A 213 -25.21 0.31 10.16
CA GLY A 213 -26.57 -0.22 10.18
C GLY A 213 -27.21 -0.35 8.80
N GLU A 214 -28.48 -0.76 8.86
CA GLU A 214 -29.33 -1.00 7.70
C GLU A 214 -29.76 0.32 7.05
N ILE A 215 -29.76 0.36 5.71
CA ILE A 215 -30.23 1.53 4.92
C ILE A 215 -31.59 1.29 4.24
N GLY A 216 -32.30 0.22 4.64
CA GLY A 216 -33.72 0.01 4.35
C GLY A 216 -34.07 -0.64 3.01
N GLU A 217 -33.13 -0.76 2.07
CA GLU A 217 -33.34 -1.46 0.80
C GLU A 217 -32.95 -2.95 0.92
N GLU A 218 -33.77 -3.88 0.42
CA GLU A 218 -33.35 -5.27 0.25
C GLU A 218 -32.55 -5.39 -1.05
N GLY A 219 -31.33 -5.90 -0.96
CA GLY A 219 -30.54 -6.30 -2.13
C GLY A 219 -30.76 -7.77 -2.48
N GLU A 220 -30.25 -8.18 -3.63
CA GLU A 220 -30.28 -9.57 -4.07
C GLU A 220 -28.88 -10.00 -4.53
N PHE A 221 -28.47 -11.18 -4.06
CA PHE A 221 -27.26 -11.87 -4.48
C PHE A 221 -27.56 -13.37 -4.63
N GLN A 222 -27.28 -13.94 -5.80
CA GLN A 222 -27.53 -15.36 -6.09
C GLN A 222 -28.97 -15.82 -5.78
N ASN A 223 -29.96 -15.01 -6.19
CA ASN A 223 -31.38 -15.24 -5.93
C ASN A 223 -31.76 -15.27 -4.43
N LYS A 224 -30.88 -14.76 -3.55
CA LYS A 224 -31.15 -14.58 -2.13
C LYS A 224 -31.30 -13.11 -1.80
N LYS A 225 -32.38 -12.78 -1.12
CA LYS A 225 -32.58 -11.46 -0.52
C LYS A 225 -31.59 -11.27 0.62
N MET A 226 -30.90 -10.13 0.61
CA MET A 226 -29.91 -9.74 1.61
C MET A 226 -30.21 -8.32 2.09
N ILE A 227 -29.84 -8.03 3.33
CA ILE A 227 -30.04 -6.72 3.93
C ILE A 227 -28.95 -5.79 3.38
N LYS A 228 -29.35 -4.64 2.83
CA LYS A 228 -28.40 -3.61 2.43
C LYS A 228 -27.99 -2.79 3.66
N LYS A 229 -26.70 -2.69 3.89
CA LYS A 229 -26.10 -1.96 5.00
C LYS A 229 -25.12 -0.92 4.51
N GLN A 230 -24.89 0.08 5.34
CA GLN A 230 -23.81 1.04 5.15
C GLN A 230 -22.71 0.77 6.18
N GLY A 231 -21.46 0.76 5.72
CA GLY A 231 -20.28 0.60 6.56
C GLY A 231 -19.31 1.75 6.37
N LYS A 232 -18.59 2.11 7.43
CA LYS A 232 -17.41 2.96 7.36
C LYS A 232 -16.19 2.06 7.21
N PHE A 233 -15.67 1.96 6.00
CA PHE A 233 -14.45 1.24 5.66
C PHE A 233 -13.25 2.17 5.78
N PHE A 234 -12.04 1.59 5.71
CA PHE A 234 -10.81 2.36 5.80
C PHE A 234 -9.89 2.03 4.62
N SER A 235 -9.56 3.04 3.84
CA SER A 235 -8.55 2.93 2.78
C SER A 235 -7.19 3.37 3.29
N VAL A 236 -6.13 2.70 2.84
CA VAL A 236 -4.76 3.08 3.12
C VAL A 236 -3.95 3.18 1.82
N THR A 237 -2.93 4.02 1.86
CA THR A 237 -1.86 4.07 0.85
C THR A 237 -0.60 3.38 1.34
N SER A 238 0.34 3.07 0.44
CA SER A 238 1.67 2.54 0.80
C SER A 238 2.51 3.45 1.71
N LYS A 239 2.12 4.71 1.89
CA LYS A 239 2.76 5.67 2.82
C LYS A 239 2.05 5.72 4.19
N GLY A 240 1.17 4.78 4.49
CA GLY A 240 0.43 4.71 5.75
C GLY A 240 -0.63 5.80 5.94
N ILE A 241 -1.00 6.55 4.88
CA ILE A 241 -2.11 7.50 4.94
C ILE A 241 -3.41 6.71 4.99
N LEU A 242 -4.23 6.94 6.02
CA LEU A 242 -5.51 6.27 6.23
C LEU A 242 -6.67 7.26 5.97
N LYS A 243 -7.71 6.82 5.26
CA LYS A 243 -8.93 7.61 5.04
C LYS A 243 -10.18 6.74 5.24
N PRO A 244 -11.18 7.20 6.01
CA PRO A 244 -12.46 6.52 6.09
C PRO A 244 -13.25 6.71 4.79
N ILE A 245 -13.91 5.66 4.33
CA ILE A 245 -14.77 5.67 3.13
C ILE A 245 -16.10 4.99 3.48
N PRO A 246 -17.24 5.65 3.24
CA PRO A 246 -18.54 4.98 3.35
C PRO A 246 -18.74 4.05 2.15
N LEU A 247 -19.07 2.78 2.40
CA LEU A 247 -19.46 1.84 1.36
C LEU A 247 -20.77 1.14 1.75
N GLU A 248 -21.56 0.81 0.73
CA GLU A 248 -22.74 -0.02 0.87
C GLU A 248 -22.37 -1.48 0.62
N PHE A 249 -22.96 -2.39 1.38
CA PHE A 249 -22.75 -3.82 1.20
C PHE A 249 -24.00 -4.63 1.55
N LEU A 250 -24.07 -5.84 1.01
CA LEU A 250 -25.11 -6.82 1.29
C LEU A 250 -24.65 -7.77 2.39
N ASP A 251 -25.56 -8.06 3.32
CA ASP A 251 -25.29 -8.88 4.49
C ASP A 251 -26.51 -9.74 4.84
N VAL A 252 -26.27 -10.98 5.27
CA VAL A 252 -27.32 -11.86 5.82
C VAL A 252 -27.47 -11.70 7.33
N SER A 253 -26.46 -11.14 7.99
CA SER A 253 -26.39 -11.05 9.45
C SER A 253 -26.96 -9.72 9.96
N ARG A 254 -27.70 -9.78 11.08
CA ARG A 254 -28.10 -8.61 11.86
C ARG A 254 -27.08 -8.34 12.96
N GLU A 255 -25.82 -8.16 12.58
CA GLU A 255 -24.73 -7.84 13.51
C GLU A 255 -25.01 -6.61 14.37
N LYS A 256 -24.34 -6.56 15.53
CA LYS A 256 -24.40 -5.42 16.43
C LYS A 256 -23.75 -4.20 15.77
N LYS A 257 -24.53 -3.13 15.65
CA LYS A 257 -24.07 -1.81 15.18
C LYS A 257 -22.87 -1.33 16.02
N ASN A 258 -22.00 -0.52 15.42
CA ASN A 258 -20.86 0.10 16.09
C ASN A 258 -19.86 -0.88 16.71
N THR A 259 -19.54 -1.96 16.01
CA THR A 259 -18.40 -2.84 16.28
C THR A 259 -17.36 -2.66 15.17
N LEU A 260 -16.08 -2.88 15.50
CA LEU A 260 -14.99 -2.82 14.52
C LEU A 260 -14.72 -4.25 14.05
N ASN A 261 -15.09 -4.53 12.81
CA ASN A 261 -15.07 -5.89 12.27
C ASN A 261 -14.08 -6.00 11.12
N VAL A 262 -13.46 -7.17 11.02
CA VAL A 262 -12.80 -7.60 9.78
C VAL A 262 -13.79 -8.47 9.02
N GLY A 263 -14.20 -8.01 7.85
CA GLY A 263 -15.11 -8.72 6.97
C GLY A 263 -14.40 -9.42 5.83
N TYR A 264 -14.96 -10.56 5.43
CA TYR A 264 -14.62 -11.29 4.23
C TYR A 264 -15.68 -10.98 3.18
N PHE A 265 -15.28 -10.33 2.10
CA PHE A 265 -16.19 -9.79 1.09
C PHE A 265 -15.93 -10.41 -0.28
N ILE A 266 -16.99 -10.43 -1.07
CA ILE A 266 -16.95 -10.59 -2.52
C ILE A 266 -17.46 -9.30 -3.15
N HIS A 267 -16.72 -8.76 -4.10
CA HIS A 267 -17.24 -7.79 -5.07
C HIS A 267 -17.61 -8.54 -6.34
N ASP A 268 -18.87 -8.47 -6.77
CA ASP A 268 -19.38 -9.21 -7.94
C ASP A 268 -19.34 -8.42 -9.26
N GLY A 269 -18.70 -7.25 -9.25
CA GLY A 269 -18.64 -6.30 -10.34
C GLY A 269 -19.50 -5.05 -10.09
N GLU A 270 -20.50 -5.16 -9.23
CA GLU A 270 -21.42 -4.05 -8.90
C GLU A 270 -21.57 -3.82 -7.41
N LYS A 271 -21.65 -4.90 -6.61
CA LYS A 271 -22.01 -4.86 -5.20
C LYS A 271 -20.96 -5.53 -4.35
N PHE A 272 -20.76 -4.98 -3.15
CA PHE A 272 -20.02 -5.66 -2.10
C PHE A 272 -20.97 -6.59 -1.34
N VAL A 273 -20.56 -7.84 -1.15
CA VAL A 273 -21.33 -8.87 -0.46
C VAL A 273 -20.47 -9.44 0.65
N LYS A 274 -20.93 -9.31 1.89
CA LYS A 274 -20.25 -9.87 3.06
C LYS A 274 -20.54 -11.36 3.16
N LEU A 275 -19.50 -12.17 3.10
CA LEU A 275 -19.57 -13.62 3.30
C LEU A 275 -19.53 -13.98 4.79
N ASN A 276 -18.64 -13.32 5.54
CA ASN A 276 -18.45 -13.54 6.97
C ASN A 276 -17.71 -12.34 7.59
N SER A 277 -17.63 -12.29 8.92
CA SER A 277 -16.88 -11.28 9.66
C SER A 277 -16.53 -11.77 11.05
N PHE A 278 -15.54 -11.12 11.66
CA PHE A 278 -15.28 -11.26 13.10
C PHE A 278 -15.01 -9.90 13.73
N ASP A 279 -15.35 -9.78 15.01
CA ASP A 279 -15.05 -8.60 15.82
C ASP A 279 -13.56 -8.56 16.16
N LEU A 280 -12.86 -7.54 15.66
CA LEU A 280 -11.42 -7.41 15.83
C LEU A 280 -11.04 -7.16 17.29
N PHE A 281 -11.88 -6.49 18.07
CA PHE A 281 -11.63 -6.24 19.47
C PHE A 281 -11.78 -7.51 20.30
N GLU A 282 -12.81 -8.32 20.03
CA GLU A 282 -12.98 -9.61 20.71
C GLU A 282 -11.79 -10.54 20.43
N TYR A 283 -11.31 -10.58 19.18
CA TYR A 283 -10.16 -11.39 18.80
C TYR A 283 -8.85 -10.89 19.43
N HIS A 284 -8.72 -9.57 19.57
CA HIS A 284 -7.59 -8.95 20.24
C HIS A 284 -7.58 -9.27 21.75
N GLU A 285 -8.70 -9.13 22.45
CA GLU A 285 -8.81 -9.45 23.88
C GLU A 285 -8.53 -10.93 24.18
N LYS A 286 -8.88 -11.82 23.25
CA LYS A 286 -8.60 -13.26 23.35
C LYS A 286 -7.18 -13.64 22.92
N ASN A 287 -6.35 -12.69 22.50
CA ASN A 287 -5.02 -12.93 21.92
C ASN A 287 -5.02 -13.91 20.73
N ILE A 288 -6.13 -14.02 20.01
CA ILE A 288 -6.23 -14.89 18.82
C ILE A 288 -5.61 -14.19 17.62
N PHE A 289 -5.97 -12.92 17.43
CA PHE A 289 -5.47 -12.10 16.33
C PHE A 289 -5.56 -10.62 16.72
N THR A 290 -4.41 -9.96 16.88
CA THR A 290 -4.35 -8.60 17.43
C THR A 290 -4.61 -7.55 16.36
N ILE A 291 -4.98 -6.34 16.80
CA ILE A 291 -5.14 -5.17 15.92
C ILE A 291 -3.87 -4.94 15.09
N ASN A 292 -2.70 -4.97 15.72
CA ASN A 292 -1.41 -4.78 15.06
C ASN A 292 -1.12 -5.91 14.07
N SER A 293 -1.48 -7.16 14.39
CA SER A 293 -1.36 -8.29 13.47
C SER A 293 -2.19 -8.07 12.21
N TYR A 294 -3.44 -7.60 12.36
CA TYR A 294 -4.29 -7.29 11.22
C TYR A 294 -3.72 -6.14 10.37
N LEU A 295 -3.38 -5.02 11.01
CA LEU A 295 -2.85 -3.85 10.30
C LEU A 295 -1.56 -4.18 9.55
N PHE A 296 -0.65 -4.90 10.19
CA PHE A 296 0.60 -5.31 9.56
C PHE A 296 0.36 -6.28 8.41
N SER A 297 -0.41 -7.35 8.63
CA SER A 297 -0.78 -8.33 7.60
C SER A 297 -1.44 -7.67 6.39
N SER A 298 -2.25 -6.65 6.63
CA SER A 298 -2.89 -5.86 5.58
C SER A 298 -1.88 -5.00 4.82
N PHE A 299 -0.91 -4.42 5.53
CA PHE A 299 0.06 -3.51 4.97
C PHE A 299 1.14 -4.19 4.13
N ILE A 300 1.41 -5.48 4.35
CA ILE A 300 2.44 -6.22 3.59
C ILE A 300 2.16 -6.28 2.09
N VAL A 301 0.92 -6.07 1.65
CA VAL A 301 0.58 -6.03 0.21
C VAL A 301 1.23 -4.86 -0.53
N THR A 302 1.74 -3.88 0.21
CA THR A 302 2.46 -2.71 -0.34
C THR A 302 3.97 -2.90 -0.41
N GLN A 303 4.46 -4.08 -0.01
CA GLN A 303 5.87 -4.30 0.18
C GLN A 303 6.68 -4.25 -1.11
N LYS A 304 7.97 -3.96 -0.94
CA LYS A 304 8.99 -4.09 -1.99
C LYS A 304 10.07 -5.03 -1.49
N ASP A 305 10.40 -6.03 -2.31
CA ASP A 305 11.57 -6.89 -2.08
C ASP A 305 11.57 -7.54 -0.69
N PHE A 306 10.38 -8.00 -0.26
CA PHE A 306 10.13 -8.62 1.05
C PHE A 306 10.39 -7.72 2.28
N LYS A 307 10.25 -6.39 2.10
CA LYS A 307 10.49 -5.39 3.14
C LYS A 307 9.35 -4.39 3.26
N VAL A 308 9.08 -3.98 4.50
CA VAL A 308 8.19 -2.89 4.88
C VAL A 308 9.03 -1.77 5.53
N GLU A 309 8.82 -0.53 5.10
CA GLU A 309 9.43 0.64 5.73
C GLU A 309 8.74 0.91 7.08
N TYR A 310 9.49 0.84 8.18
CA TYR A 310 8.97 0.98 9.54
C TYR A 310 8.20 2.29 9.70
N GLN A 311 8.76 3.42 9.25
CA GLN A 311 8.11 4.74 9.30
C GLN A 311 6.73 4.78 8.62
N ASN A 312 6.55 4.09 7.49
CA ASN A 312 5.25 4.07 6.81
C ASN A 312 4.22 3.23 7.60
N PHE A 313 4.68 2.14 8.23
CA PHE A 313 3.82 1.33 9.10
C PHE A 313 3.48 2.06 10.41
N ASP A 314 4.44 2.73 11.04
CA ASP A 314 4.23 3.58 12.22
C ASP A 314 3.23 4.72 11.93
N LYS A 315 3.33 5.32 10.73
CA LYS A 315 2.36 6.31 10.26
C LYS A 315 0.96 5.74 10.07
N LEU A 316 0.83 4.51 9.56
CA LEU A 316 -0.45 3.80 9.51
C LEU A 316 -1.03 3.62 10.92
N ILE A 317 -0.22 3.15 11.86
CA ILE A 317 -0.63 2.91 13.24
C ILE A 317 -1.10 4.22 13.90
N SER A 318 -0.32 5.28 13.78
CA SER A 318 -0.68 6.61 14.28
C SER A 318 -2.00 7.13 13.70
N ASN A 319 -2.17 7.02 12.38
CA ASN A 319 -3.40 7.44 11.70
C ASN A 319 -4.60 6.57 12.09
N PHE A 320 -4.38 5.27 12.30
CA PHE A 320 -5.40 4.34 12.74
C PHE A 320 -5.86 4.65 14.15
N VAL A 321 -4.92 4.88 15.08
CA VAL A 321 -5.27 5.25 16.45
C VAL A 321 -6.05 6.56 16.45
N ASN A 322 -5.56 7.58 15.75
CA ASN A 322 -6.22 8.89 15.70
C ASN A 322 -7.60 8.88 15.02
N SER A 323 -7.81 8.03 14.02
CA SER A 323 -9.04 8.06 13.19
C SER A 323 -10.08 7.01 13.56
N VAL A 324 -9.66 5.89 14.17
CA VAL A 324 -10.51 4.72 14.43
C VAL A 324 -10.63 4.46 15.93
N ILE A 325 -9.52 4.48 16.66
CA ILE A 325 -9.49 4.09 18.08
C ILE A 325 -9.89 5.26 18.98
N SER A 326 -9.14 6.37 18.93
CA SER A 326 -9.30 7.53 19.82
C SER A 326 -10.57 8.32 19.54
N LYS A 327 -11.00 8.40 18.27
CA LYS A 327 -12.24 9.08 17.85
C LYS A 327 -13.42 8.12 17.68
N GLY A 328 -13.25 6.84 18.01
CA GLY A 328 -14.24 5.80 17.83
C GLY A 328 -14.44 4.97 19.10
N ILE A 329 -14.69 3.67 18.91
CA ILE A 329 -15.15 2.72 19.95
C ILE A 329 -14.01 1.99 20.68
N GLY A 330 -12.74 2.31 20.37
CA GLY A 330 -11.58 1.51 20.76
C GLY A 330 -10.68 2.12 21.84
N ALA A 331 -11.00 3.27 22.43
CA ALA A 331 -10.07 4.08 23.23
C ALA A 331 -9.25 3.33 24.31
N LYS A 332 -9.78 2.22 24.88
CA LYS A 332 -9.04 1.36 25.81
C LYS A 332 -7.80 0.66 25.21
N TYR A 333 -7.77 0.45 23.89
CA TYR A 333 -6.70 -0.25 23.19
C TYR A 333 -5.60 0.68 22.64
N VAL A 334 -5.66 2.00 22.92
CA VAL A 334 -4.66 2.97 22.41
C VAL A 334 -3.25 2.55 22.80
N LYS A 335 -3.05 2.16 24.06
CA LYS A 335 -1.74 1.75 24.57
C LYS A 335 -1.25 0.48 23.87
N ASP A 336 -2.12 -0.52 23.78
CA ASP A 336 -1.80 -1.82 23.17
C ASP A 336 -1.41 -1.68 21.70
N VAL A 337 -1.99 -0.71 20.99
CA VAL A 337 -1.68 -0.48 19.58
C VAL A 337 -0.36 0.27 19.37
N PHE A 338 0.04 1.17 20.29
CA PHE A 338 1.24 2.00 20.18
C PHE A 338 2.55 1.32 20.62
N GLU A 339 2.51 0.20 21.34
CA GLU A 339 3.72 -0.52 21.80
C GLU A 339 4.41 -1.35 20.67
N LEU A 340 4.73 -0.70 19.55
CA LEU A 340 5.12 -1.32 18.28
C LEU A 340 6.36 -2.22 18.34
N GLU A 341 7.45 -1.75 18.96
CA GLU A 341 8.75 -2.46 18.87
C GLU A 341 8.71 -3.86 19.47
N ARG A 342 7.95 -4.07 20.55
CA ARG A 342 7.79 -5.39 21.15
C ARG A 342 6.83 -6.26 20.35
N ILE A 343 5.74 -5.66 19.87
CA ILE A 343 4.65 -6.36 19.18
C ILE A 343 5.08 -6.87 17.80
N LEU A 344 5.98 -6.17 17.09
CA LEU A 344 6.42 -6.57 15.77
C LEU A 344 7.05 -7.97 15.74
N TYR A 345 7.77 -8.38 16.79
CA TYR A 345 8.39 -9.70 16.86
C TYR A 345 7.37 -10.84 17.04
N ASP A 346 6.17 -10.53 17.53
CA ASP A 346 5.08 -11.51 17.70
C ASP A 346 4.24 -11.70 16.43
N ILE A 347 4.39 -10.81 15.44
CA ILE A 347 3.64 -10.87 14.18
C ILE A 347 4.26 -11.93 13.26
N GLN A 348 3.47 -12.90 12.84
CA GLN A 348 3.97 -14.09 12.11
C GLN A 348 4.65 -13.80 10.76
N TYR A 349 4.42 -12.62 10.18
CA TYR A 349 5.08 -12.20 8.95
C TYR A 349 6.48 -11.62 9.18
N VAL A 350 6.82 -11.17 10.39
CA VAL A 350 8.07 -10.47 10.68
C VAL A 350 9.20 -11.47 10.89
N ARG A 351 10.29 -11.30 10.13
CA ARG A 351 11.53 -12.09 10.30
C ARG A 351 12.56 -11.36 11.14
N ALA A 352 12.71 -10.07 10.89
CA ALA A 352 13.72 -9.22 11.53
C ALA A 352 13.33 -7.75 11.41
N VAL A 353 13.75 -6.95 12.38
CA VAL A 353 13.63 -5.49 12.37
C VAL A 353 15.04 -4.91 12.43
N ALA A 354 15.40 -4.08 11.46
CA ALA A 354 16.72 -3.46 11.37
C ALA A 354 16.59 -1.99 10.99
N GLY A 355 16.74 -1.09 11.98
CA GLY A 355 16.58 0.34 11.76
C GLY A 355 15.18 0.68 11.23
N ASN A 356 15.11 1.26 10.02
CA ASN A 356 13.86 1.64 9.38
C ASN A 356 13.26 0.56 8.46
N GLU A 357 13.81 -0.66 8.46
CA GLU A 357 13.34 -1.76 7.61
C GLU A 357 12.83 -2.94 8.46
N ILE A 358 11.64 -3.43 8.12
CA ILE A 358 11.07 -4.67 8.66
C ILE A 358 11.15 -5.71 7.55
N SER A 359 11.96 -6.73 7.75
CA SER A 359 12.08 -7.88 6.83
C SER A 359 10.96 -8.86 7.10
N ILE A 360 10.27 -9.31 6.05
CA ILE A 360 9.07 -10.13 6.21
C ILE A 360 9.06 -11.39 5.34
N VAL A 361 8.08 -12.25 5.59
CA VAL A 361 7.69 -13.40 4.78
C VAL A 361 6.39 -13.08 4.04
N ASP A 362 6.20 -13.62 2.85
CA ASP A 362 4.95 -13.49 2.09
C ASP A 362 3.87 -14.49 2.56
N PRO A 363 2.58 -14.24 2.27
CA PRO A 363 1.48 -15.13 2.66
C PRO A 363 1.58 -16.57 2.18
N ILE A 364 2.17 -16.82 1.00
CA ILE A 364 2.28 -18.17 0.44
C ILE A 364 3.36 -18.95 1.20
N SER A 365 4.49 -18.32 1.47
CA SER A 365 5.53 -18.90 2.33
C SER A 365 5.03 -19.14 3.76
N LEU A 366 4.30 -18.19 4.36
CA LEU A 366 3.70 -18.37 5.68
C LEU A 366 2.79 -19.60 5.72
N TRP A 367 1.87 -19.70 4.76
CA TRP A 367 1.00 -20.85 4.60
C TRP A 367 1.79 -22.16 4.48
N TYR A 368 2.75 -22.21 3.57
CA TYR A 368 3.51 -23.41 3.24
C TYR A 368 4.21 -24.00 4.47
N TYR A 369 4.96 -23.19 5.21
CA TYR A 369 5.72 -23.68 6.36
C TYR A 369 4.82 -24.01 7.56
N ARG A 370 3.82 -23.17 7.85
CA ARG A 370 2.85 -23.45 8.93
C ARG A 370 2.08 -24.73 8.72
N ASN A 371 1.62 -24.99 7.49
CA ASN A 371 0.91 -26.22 7.16
C ASN A 371 1.79 -27.49 7.29
N LYS A 372 3.11 -27.35 7.23
CA LYS A 372 4.07 -28.43 7.44
C LYS A 372 4.58 -28.55 8.89
N GLY A 373 4.17 -27.62 9.77
CA GLY A 373 4.68 -27.54 11.14
C GLY A 373 6.15 -27.12 11.20
N GLU A 374 6.65 -26.42 10.18
CA GLU A 374 8.03 -25.95 10.07
C GLU A 374 8.16 -24.47 10.48
N ASP A 375 9.37 -24.05 10.81
CA ASP A 375 9.69 -22.65 11.10
C ASP A 375 9.49 -21.78 9.85
N VAL A 376 8.82 -20.65 10.03
CA VAL A 376 8.43 -19.75 8.95
C VAL A 376 9.65 -19.03 8.39
N ARG A 377 9.88 -19.17 7.08
CA ARG A 377 10.93 -18.49 6.31
C ARG A 377 10.43 -18.17 4.92
N LEU A 378 11.20 -17.41 4.12
CA LEU A 378 10.89 -17.25 2.70
C LEU A 378 11.07 -18.59 1.98
N CYS A 379 10.11 -18.96 1.13
CA CYS A 379 10.24 -20.11 0.24
C CYS A 379 11.08 -19.72 -0.99
N ASP A 380 12.41 -19.78 -0.83
CA ASP A 380 13.41 -19.52 -1.88
C ASP A 380 13.95 -20.80 -2.54
N SER A 381 13.64 -21.95 -1.94
CA SER A 381 14.14 -23.29 -2.28
C SER A 381 13.06 -24.37 -2.11
N CYS A 382 11.79 -23.97 -1.98
CA CYS A 382 10.65 -24.87 -1.79
C CYS A 382 9.80 -24.99 -3.06
N GLU A 383 8.85 -25.93 -3.07
CA GLU A 383 7.96 -26.24 -4.22
C GLU A 383 7.13 -25.03 -4.71
N LEU A 384 6.88 -24.04 -3.84
CA LEU A 384 6.11 -22.84 -4.15
C LEU A 384 6.96 -21.62 -4.50
N LYS A 385 8.28 -21.78 -4.70
CA LYS A 385 9.20 -20.67 -4.97
C LYS A 385 8.73 -19.79 -6.11
N ASP A 386 8.33 -20.39 -7.23
CA ASP A 386 7.87 -19.66 -8.41
C ASP A 386 6.62 -18.81 -8.10
N LYS A 387 5.74 -19.29 -7.22
CA LYS A 387 4.54 -18.54 -6.79
C LYS A 387 4.89 -17.37 -5.88
N VAL A 388 5.86 -17.54 -4.99
CA VAL A 388 6.39 -16.46 -4.14
C VAL A 388 7.07 -15.37 -4.97
N GLU A 389 7.87 -15.77 -5.96
CA GLU A 389 8.51 -14.83 -6.88
C GLU A 389 7.48 -14.07 -7.72
N LEU A 390 6.46 -14.76 -8.24
CA LEU A 390 5.35 -14.13 -8.97
C LEU A 390 4.56 -13.17 -8.09
N TRP A 391 4.24 -13.56 -6.85
CA TRP A 391 3.54 -12.72 -5.89
C TRP A 391 4.27 -11.38 -5.68
N ASN A 392 5.56 -11.43 -5.37
CA ASN A 392 6.38 -10.23 -5.16
C ASN A 392 6.47 -9.36 -6.43
N ARG A 393 6.55 -9.99 -7.62
CA ARG A 393 6.58 -9.25 -8.90
C ARG A 393 5.25 -8.58 -9.23
N ILE A 394 4.12 -9.19 -8.87
CA ILE A 394 2.77 -8.69 -9.16
C ILE A 394 2.42 -7.53 -8.24
N ILE A 395 2.62 -7.67 -6.93
CA ILE A 395 2.22 -6.62 -5.97
C ILE A 395 3.07 -5.36 -6.08
N LYS A 396 4.30 -5.46 -6.60
CA LYS A 396 5.26 -4.36 -6.64
C LYS A 396 4.70 -3.18 -7.45
N GLY A 397 4.14 -2.20 -6.74
CA GLY A 397 3.50 -1.03 -7.33
C GLY A 397 2.07 -1.26 -7.85
N PHE A 398 1.43 -2.39 -7.51
CA PHE A 398 0.04 -2.66 -7.88
C PHE A 398 -0.93 -1.80 -7.07
N TYR A 399 -0.90 -1.99 -5.74
CA TYR A 399 -1.76 -1.33 -4.77
C TYR A 399 -1.33 0.11 -4.57
N ARG A 400 -2.21 1.05 -4.95
CA ARG A 400 -1.99 2.48 -4.69
C ARG A 400 -2.77 2.95 -3.46
N GLU A 401 -4.03 2.57 -3.42
CA GLU A 401 -4.96 2.85 -2.34
C GLU A 401 -5.91 1.66 -2.23
N PHE A 402 -5.96 1.02 -1.06
CA PHE A 402 -6.69 -0.22 -0.87
C PHE A 402 -7.40 -0.23 0.47
N LEU A 403 -8.50 -0.97 0.55
CA LEU A 403 -9.22 -1.19 1.79
C LEU A 403 -8.34 -2.04 2.71
N ILE A 404 -8.02 -1.51 3.90
CA ILE A 404 -7.28 -2.27 4.92
C ILE A 404 -8.19 -3.21 5.62
#